data_AF-U9U7Y9-F1
#
_entry.id   AF-U9U7Y9-F1
#
_cell.length_a   1.000
_cell.length_b   1.000
_cell.length_c   1.000
_cell.angle_alpha   90.00
_cell.angle_beta   90.00
_cell.angle_gamma   90.00
#
_symmetry.space_group_name_H-M   'P 1'
#
loop_
_entity.id
_entity.type
_entity.pdbx_description
1 polymer ?
#
loop_
_entity_poly.entity_id
_entity_poly.type
_entity_poly.pdbx_seq_one_letter_code
_entity_poly.pdbx_strand_id
1 'polypeptide(L)'
;MKRIKLPQRWINLVMDISINKCNRVIVNNDLTEEYYVNDGIDQDEVWSPLLWRIFYDPLLVKLDMLKKKLGYKMEVEYKENINKKYINAIAFMDDTTFISKSREGAEEMLEVCHSFYKMNDVKANPNKYEIIKINNKEERDVMIEGNVIKKCNMKDGNRFFRDFFTHNNNRWVHIEKIEK
;
A
#
# COMPACT_ATOMS: atom_id res chain seq x y z
N MET A 1 -8.67 -9.74 14.82
CA MET A 1 -9.72 -9.27 15.75
C MET A 1 -9.47 -9.63 17.22
N LYS A 2 -9.20 -10.90 17.59
CA LYS A 2 -8.87 -11.26 18.99
C LYS A 2 -7.68 -10.46 19.57
N ARG A 3 -6.63 -10.23 18.76
CA ARG A 3 -5.45 -9.40 19.10
C ARG A 3 -5.82 -8.03 19.69
N ILE A 4 -6.83 -7.37 19.13
CA ILE A 4 -7.28 -6.04 19.54
C ILE A 4 -8.43 -6.09 20.57
N LYS A 5 -8.64 -7.27 21.18
CA LYS A 5 -9.58 -7.51 22.30
C LYS A 5 -11.03 -7.11 22.00
N LEU A 6 -11.49 -7.30 20.76
CA LEU A 6 -12.90 -7.09 20.44
C LEU A 6 -13.80 -8.14 21.13
N PRO A 7 -15.03 -7.78 21.53
CA PRO A 7 -15.95 -8.70 22.19
C PRO A 7 -16.22 -9.95 21.35
N GLN A 8 -16.28 -11.12 21.98
CA GLN A 8 -16.47 -12.39 21.27
C GLN A 8 -17.78 -12.42 20.46
N ARG A 9 -18.86 -11.82 20.96
CA ARG A 9 -20.12 -11.69 20.22
C ARG A 9 -19.95 -10.94 18.90
N TRP A 10 -19.13 -9.88 18.90
CA TRP A 10 -18.87 -9.10 17.69
C TRP A 10 -18.01 -9.89 16.70
N ILE A 11 -16.98 -10.59 17.20
CA ILE A 11 -16.16 -11.48 16.36
C ILE A 11 -17.03 -12.54 15.69
N ASN A 12 -17.92 -13.19 16.44
CA ASN A 12 -18.81 -14.20 15.87
C ASN A 12 -19.71 -13.60 14.79
N LEU A 13 -20.34 -12.45 15.06
CA LEU A 13 -21.17 -11.76 14.06
C LEU A 13 -20.39 -11.48 12.75
N VAL A 14 -19.16 -10.98 12.85
CA VAL A 14 -18.33 -10.71 11.67
C VAL A 14 -18.05 -12.00 10.92
N MET A 15 -17.69 -13.07 11.63
CA MET A 15 -17.40 -14.37 11.03
C MET A 15 -18.65 -14.98 10.37
N ASP A 16 -19.82 -14.88 11.01
CA ASP A 16 -21.08 -15.43 10.50
C ASP A 16 -21.53 -14.74 9.21
N ILE A 17 -21.32 -13.42 9.08
CA ILE A 17 -21.63 -12.71 7.83
C ILE A 17 -20.53 -12.98 6.78
N SER A 18 -19.28 -13.15 7.21
CA SER A 18 -18.14 -13.26 6.30
C SER A 18 -17.91 -14.68 5.75
N ILE A 19 -18.40 -15.71 6.43
CA ILE A 19 -18.17 -17.12 6.12
C ILE A 19 -19.46 -17.76 5.61
N ASN A 20 -19.35 -18.72 4.69
CA ASN A 20 -20.48 -19.43 4.07
C ASN A 20 -21.40 -18.55 3.21
N LYS A 21 -20.84 -17.52 2.57
CA LYS A 21 -21.59 -16.75 1.57
C LYS A 21 -21.78 -17.57 0.30
N CYS A 22 -22.99 -17.49 -0.26
CA CYS A 22 -23.31 -18.04 -1.56
C CYS A 22 -23.78 -16.87 -2.45
N ASN A 23 -23.07 -16.65 -3.56
CA ASN A 23 -23.28 -15.50 -4.43
C ASN A 23 -23.83 -15.95 -5.80
N ARG A 24 -24.51 -15.03 -6.48
CA ARG A 24 -24.87 -15.13 -7.90
C ARG A 24 -24.41 -13.85 -8.60
N VAL A 25 -24.03 -13.93 -9.87
CA VAL A 25 -23.63 -12.76 -10.66
C VAL A 25 -24.78 -12.40 -11.60
N ILE A 26 -25.03 -11.09 -11.79
CA ILE A 26 -25.96 -10.62 -12.82
C ILE A 26 -25.17 -10.45 -14.13
N VAL A 27 -25.54 -11.19 -15.16
CA VAL A 27 -24.95 -11.13 -16.51
C VAL A 27 -26.10 -11.02 -17.51
N ASN A 28 -26.09 -9.98 -18.36
CA ASN A 28 -27.13 -9.76 -19.38
C ASN A 28 -28.57 -9.77 -18.84
N ASN A 29 -28.79 -9.19 -17.66
CA ASN A 29 -30.06 -9.17 -16.91
C ASN A 29 -30.52 -10.53 -16.35
N ASP A 30 -29.72 -11.58 -16.47
CA ASP A 30 -29.98 -12.89 -15.88
C ASP A 30 -29.03 -13.20 -14.72
N LEU A 31 -29.46 -14.05 -13.80
CA LEU A 31 -28.63 -14.55 -12.71
C LEU A 31 -27.86 -15.78 -13.15
N THR A 32 -26.56 -15.83 -12.88
CA THR A 32 -25.76 -17.05 -13.01
C THR A 32 -26.17 -18.11 -11.99
N GLU A 33 -25.64 -19.31 -12.17
CA GLU A 33 -25.63 -20.32 -11.11
C GLU A 33 -24.96 -19.80 -9.84
N GLU A 34 -25.38 -20.37 -8.71
CA GLU A 34 -24.85 -20.09 -7.39
C GLU A 34 -23.42 -20.62 -7.23
N TYR A 35 -22.59 -19.85 -6.53
CA TYR A 35 -21.26 -20.30 -6.14
C TYR A 35 -20.96 -19.90 -4.70
N TYR A 36 -20.21 -20.75 -4.01
CA TYR A 36 -19.74 -20.48 -2.65
C TYR A 36 -18.50 -19.58 -2.67
N VAL A 37 -18.51 -18.54 -1.86
CA VAL A 37 -17.36 -17.67 -1.62
C VAL A 37 -16.50 -18.32 -0.54
N ASN A 38 -15.30 -18.76 -0.93
CA ASN A 38 -14.39 -19.48 -0.03
C ASN A 38 -13.56 -18.55 0.85
N ASP A 39 -13.08 -17.45 0.29
CA ASP A 39 -12.22 -16.48 0.97
C ASP A 39 -12.41 -15.10 0.35
N GLY A 40 -12.09 -14.06 1.12
CA GLY A 40 -12.16 -12.68 0.71
C GLY A 40 -13.16 -11.85 1.50
N ILE A 41 -12.89 -10.55 1.47
CA ILE A 41 -13.77 -9.50 1.97
C ILE A 41 -14.48 -8.91 0.74
N ASP A 42 -15.79 -8.72 0.80
CA ASP A 42 -16.54 -8.22 -0.35
C ASP A 42 -16.16 -6.76 -0.62
N GLN A 43 -15.98 -6.42 -1.89
CA GLN A 43 -15.84 -5.03 -2.32
C GLN A 43 -17.17 -4.30 -2.15
N ASP A 44 -17.10 -3.00 -1.87
CA ASP A 44 -18.25 -2.10 -1.64
C ASP A 44 -19.10 -2.36 -0.38
N GLU A 45 -18.75 -3.36 0.42
CA GLU A 45 -19.31 -3.54 1.76
C GLU A 45 -18.81 -2.44 2.72
N VAL A 46 -19.73 -1.85 3.49
CA VAL A 46 -19.49 -0.63 4.32
C VAL A 46 -18.35 -0.80 5.33
N TRP A 47 -18.12 -2.03 5.77
CA TRP A 47 -17.25 -2.43 6.84
C TRP A 47 -15.97 -3.13 6.35
N SER A 48 -15.88 -3.46 5.06
CA SER A 48 -14.68 -4.02 4.43
C SER A 48 -13.42 -3.17 4.63
N PRO A 49 -13.47 -1.83 4.49
CA PRO A 49 -12.34 -0.96 4.82
C PRO A 49 -11.80 -1.13 6.25
N LEU A 50 -12.71 -1.34 7.22
CA LEU A 50 -12.33 -1.51 8.63
C LEU A 50 -11.66 -2.86 8.85
N LEU A 51 -12.21 -3.93 8.28
CA LEU A 51 -11.63 -5.27 8.36
C LEU A 51 -10.25 -5.31 7.71
N TRP A 52 -10.10 -4.70 6.53
CA TRP A 52 -8.81 -4.55 5.86
C TRP A 52 -7.79 -3.84 6.74
N ARG A 53 -8.17 -2.73 7.38
CA ARG A 53 -7.28 -2.00 8.29
C ARG A 53 -6.84 -2.86 9.47
N ILE A 54 -7.75 -3.63 10.09
CA ILE A 54 -7.41 -4.53 11.21
C ILE A 54 -6.43 -5.62 10.78
N PHE A 55 -6.60 -6.13 9.56
CA PHE A 55 -5.73 -7.14 8.94
C PHE A 55 -4.35 -6.59 8.61
N TYR A 56 -4.29 -5.40 8.01
CA TYR A 56 -3.05 -4.80 7.47
C TYR A 56 -2.20 -4.10 8.55
N ASP A 57 -2.81 -3.67 9.66
CA ASP A 57 -2.15 -2.97 10.78
C ASP A 57 -0.86 -3.64 11.31
N PRO A 58 -0.77 -4.97 11.52
CA PRO A 58 0.47 -5.63 11.96
C PRO A 58 1.67 -5.39 11.03
N LEU A 59 1.44 -5.36 9.71
CA LEU A 59 2.49 -5.04 8.74
C LEU A 59 2.95 -3.58 8.91
N LEU A 60 2.02 -2.64 9.04
CA LEU A 60 2.34 -1.23 9.26
C LEU A 60 3.10 -1.01 10.57
N VAL A 61 2.74 -1.71 11.64
CA VAL A 61 3.47 -1.68 12.92
C VAL A 61 4.89 -2.20 12.74
N LYS A 62 5.07 -3.31 12.02
CA LYS A 62 6.40 -3.87 11.76
C LYS A 62 7.27 -2.90 10.95
N LEU A 63 6.69 -2.25 9.94
CA LEU A 63 7.38 -1.22 9.16
C LEU A 63 7.71 0.00 10.03
N ASP A 64 6.79 0.48 10.88
CA ASP A 64 7.03 1.62 11.77
C ASP A 64 8.24 1.38 12.70
N MET A 65 8.44 0.15 13.18
CA MET A 65 9.63 -0.22 13.96
C MET A 65 10.93 -0.04 13.18
N LEU A 66 10.90 -0.19 11.85
CA LEU A 66 12.06 -0.03 10.97
C LEU A 66 12.26 1.41 10.49
N LYS A 67 11.31 2.34 10.75
CA LYS A 67 11.31 3.69 10.17
C LYS A 67 12.57 4.51 10.43
N LYS A 68 13.17 4.38 11.62
CA LYS A 68 14.42 5.10 11.95
C LYS A 68 15.62 4.55 11.18
N LYS A 69 15.63 3.24 10.93
CA LYS A 69 16.70 2.53 10.23
C LYS A 69 16.60 2.73 8.72
N LEU A 70 15.42 2.51 8.15
CA LEU A 70 15.20 2.39 6.69
C LEU A 70 14.45 3.57 6.09
N GLY A 71 13.63 4.25 6.89
CA GLY A 71 12.77 5.34 6.43
C GLY A 71 13.52 6.60 6.02
N TYR A 72 12.80 7.46 5.32
CA TYR A 72 13.25 8.80 4.97
C TYR A 72 13.14 9.74 6.18
N LYS A 73 14.21 10.49 6.43
CA LYS A 73 14.27 11.49 7.51
C LYS A 73 13.83 12.84 6.96
N MET A 74 12.76 13.38 7.53
CA MET A 74 12.31 14.76 7.33
C MET A 74 12.81 15.61 8.49
N GLU A 75 13.45 16.73 8.18
CA GLU A 75 14.00 17.66 9.17
C GLU A 75 13.57 19.07 8.80
N VAL A 76 12.95 19.76 9.75
CA VAL A 76 12.52 21.16 9.59
C VAL A 76 13.03 21.94 10.79
N GLU A 77 13.72 23.03 10.50
CA GLU A 77 14.11 24.02 11.49
C GLU A 77 12.99 25.05 11.62
N TYR A 78 12.47 25.22 12.84
CA TYR A 78 11.48 26.25 13.14
C TYR A 78 11.79 26.89 14.48
N LYS A 79 12.07 28.21 14.48
CA LYS A 79 12.37 29.02 15.67
C LYS A 79 13.36 28.30 16.62
N GLU A 80 14.55 28.00 16.11
CA GLU A 80 15.65 27.34 16.85
C GLU A 80 15.39 25.89 17.29
N ASN A 81 14.22 25.32 16.99
CA ASN A 81 13.92 23.92 17.25
C ASN A 81 14.04 23.09 15.97
N ILE A 82 14.76 21.97 16.06
CA ILE A 82 14.88 21.00 14.97
C ILE A 82 13.84 19.90 15.18
N ASN A 83 12.80 19.87 14.35
CA ASN A 83 11.81 18.80 14.36
C ASN A 83 12.20 17.70 13.37
N LYS A 84 12.43 16.49 13.88
CA LYS A 84 12.84 15.32 13.10
C LYS A 84 11.69 14.32 13.04
N LYS A 85 11.22 14.00 11.83
CA LYS A 85 10.25 12.94 11.59
C LYS A 85 10.83 11.91 10.63
N TYR A 86 10.40 10.66 10.80
CA TYR A 86 10.76 9.57 9.91
C TYR A 86 9.49 9.02 9.29
N ILE A 87 9.50 8.84 7.98
CA ILE A 87 8.40 8.24 7.23
C ILE A 87 8.95 7.09 6.41
N ASN A 88 8.22 5.98 6.36
CA ASN A 88 8.65 4.82 5.59
C ASN A 88 7.55 4.04 4.88
N ALA A 89 6.29 4.22 5.29
CA ALA A 89 5.15 3.62 4.62
C ALA A 89 3.95 4.56 4.71
N ILE A 90 3.17 4.61 3.63
CA ILE A 90 1.84 5.21 3.57
C ILE A 90 0.95 4.16 2.92
N ALA A 91 -0.17 3.83 3.55
CA ALA A 91 -1.12 2.84 3.04
C ALA A 91 -2.51 3.45 2.96
N PHE A 92 -3.20 3.17 1.85
CA PHE A 92 -4.58 3.51 1.60
C PHE A 92 -5.27 2.29 0.99
N MET A 93 -6.07 1.59 1.79
CA MET A 93 -6.59 0.26 1.43
C MET A 93 -5.44 -0.67 0.98
N ASP A 94 -5.58 -1.29 -0.19
CA ASP A 94 -4.60 -2.21 -0.78
C ASP A 94 -3.39 -1.50 -1.40
N ASP A 95 -3.50 -0.19 -1.69
CA ASP A 95 -2.37 0.61 -2.17
C ASP A 95 -1.44 0.99 -1.02
N THR A 96 -0.18 0.55 -1.11
CA THR A 96 0.86 0.91 -0.14
C THR A 96 2.09 1.44 -0.85
N THR A 97 2.58 2.59 -0.41
CA THR A 97 3.84 3.17 -0.88
C THR A 97 4.88 3.17 0.22
N PHE A 98 6.05 2.63 -0.09
CA PHE A 98 7.22 2.69 0.79
C PHE A 98 8.12 3.87 0.44
N ILE A 99 8.67 4.49 1.48
CA ILE A 99 9.58 5.62 1.36
C ILE A 99 10.88 5.26 2.08
N SER A 100 11.93 5.02 1.33
CA SER A 100 13.23 4.66 1.88
C SER A 100 14.26 5.75 1.61
N LYS A 101 15.26 5.85 2.47
CA LYS A 101 16.45 6.69 2.21
C LYS A 101 17.47 6.04 1.26
N SER A 102 17.29 4.76 0.92
CA SER A 102 18.24 3.98 0.13
C SER A 102 17.55 2.85 -0.62
N ARG A 103 18.20 2.35 -1.68
CA ARG A 103 17.75 1.20 -2.46
C ARG A 103 17.62 -0.05 -1.60
N GLU A 104 18.68 -0.40 -0.88
CA GLU A 104 18.75 -1.58 -0.01
C GLU A 104 17.69 -1.51 1.10
N GLY A 105 17.44 -0.32 1.65
CA GLY A 105 16.38 -0.15 2.64
C GLY A 105 14.97 -0.32 2.06
N ALA A 106 14.75 0.00 0.78
CA ALA A 106 13.48 -0.26 0.12
C ALA A 106 13.30 -1.77 -0.11
N GLU A 107 14.35 -2.46 -0.57
CA GLU A 107 14.38 -3.92 -0.74
C GLU A 107 14.09 -4.64 0.59
N GLU A 108 14.72 -4.23 1.71
CA GLU A 108 14.47 -4.80 3.04
C GLU A 108 13.01 -4.59 3.51
N MET A 109 12.40 -3.42 3.25
CA MET A 109 10.99 -3.20 3.56
C MET A 109 10.05 -4.03 2.68
N LEU A 110 10.41 -4.22 1.41
CA LEU A 110 9.67 -5.07 0.48
C LEU A 110 9.74 -6.53 0.90
N GLU A 111 10.89 -7.03 1.36
CA GLU A 111 11.03 -8.38 1.89
C GLU A 111 10.12 -8.63 3.10
N VAL A 112 10.04 -7.67 4.03
CA VAL A 112 9.11 -7.73 5.18
C VAL A 112 7.66 -7.81 4.70
N CYS A 113 7.32 -7.00 3.70
CA CYS A 113 5.99 -6.95 3.10
C CYS A 113 5.60 -8.27 2.42
N HIS A 114 6.48 -8.81 1.57
CA HIS A 114 6.27 -10.08 0.88
C HIS A 114 6.24 -11.27 1.84
N SER A 115 7.04 -11.24 2.91
CA SER A 115 6.98 -12.24 3.97
C SER A 115 5.62 -12.23 4.67
N PHE A 116 5.07 -11.04 4.94
CA PHE A 116 3.72 -10.89 5.48
C PHE A 116 2.65 -11.39 4.51
N TYR A 117 2.77 -11.07 3.22
CA TYR A 117 1.83 -11.55 2.20
C TYR A 117 1.82 -13.08 2.08
N LYS A 118 3.00 -13.70 2.02
CA LYS A 118 3.15 -15.15 1.99
C LYS A 118 2.56 -15.82 3.23
N MET A 119 2.68 -15.20 4.41
CA MET A 119 2.11 -15.74 5.66
C MET A 119 0.58 -15.70 5.70
N ASN A 120 -0.05 -14.80 4.92
CA ASN A 120 -1.48 -14.57 4.92
C ASN A 120 -2.14 -14.88 3.57
N ASP A 121 -1.49 -15.66 2.71
CA ASP A 121 -1.96 -16.04 1.37
C ASP A 121 -2.39 -14.86 0.47
N VAL A 122 -1.80 -13.68 0.68
CA VAL A 122 -2.01 -12.49 -0.14
C VAL A 122 -1.10 -12.55 -1.37
N LYS A 123 -1.66 -12.29 -2.55
CA LYS A 123 -0.89 -12.23 -3.80
C LYS A 123 -0.64 -10.79 -4.23
N ALA A 124 0.61 -10.36 -4.11
CA ALA A 124 1.07 -9.14 -4.76
C ALA A 124 1.26 -9.37 -6.27
N ASN A 125 1.16 -8.30 -7.07
CA ASN A 125 1.52 -8.31 -8.48
C ASN A 125 2.75 -7.44 -8.73
N PRO A 126 3.98 -8.00 -8.68
CA PRO A 126 5.22 -7.24 -8.87
C PRO A 126 5.29 -6.48 -10.21
N ASN A 127 4.58 -6.94 -11.25
CA ASN A 127 4.55 -6.27 -12.55
C ASN A 127 3.86 -4.89 -12.50
N LYS A 128 3.04 -4.64 -11.47
CA LYS A 128 2.37 -3.36 -11.24
C LYS A 128 3.18 -2.40 -10.36
N TYR A 129 4.34 -2.82 -9.85
CA TYR A 129 5.10 -2.00 -8.94
C TYR A 129 5.76 -0.85 -9.70
N GLU A 130 5.82 0.30 -9.05
CA GLU A 130 6.40 1.51 -9.58
C GLU A 130 7.42 2.06 -8.59
N ILE A 131 8.57 2.50 -9.11
CA ILE A 131 9.59 3.13 -8.29
C ILE A 131 9.85 4.57 -8.70
N ILE A 132 9.86 5.45 -7.70
CA ILE A 132 10.29 6.83 -7.86
C ILE A 132 11.67 6.96 -7.21
N LYS A 133 12.69 7.25 -8.01
CA LYS A 133 14.07 7.43 -7.55
C LYS A 133 14.37 8.94 -7.47
N ILE A 134 14.64 9.47 -6.28
CA ILE A 134 14.95 10.91 -6.08
C ILE A 134 16.43 11.06 -5.73
N ASN A 135 17.14 11.99 -6.39
CA ASN A 135 18.58 12.24 -6.20
C ASN A 135 19.44 10.98 -6.32
N ASN A 136 19.04 10.10 -7.24
CA ASN A 136 19.66 8.79 -7.39
C ASN A 136 21.05 8.92 -8.02
N LYS A 137 22.05 8.41 -7.31
CA LYS A 137 23.44 8.32 -7.81
C LYS A 137 23.79 6.92 -8.31
N GLU A 138 22.90 5.95 -8.13
CA GLU A 138 23.14 4.54 -8.46
C GLU A 138 22.29 4.12 -9.67
N GLU A 139 22.91 3.53 -10.69
CA GLU A 139 22.16 3.01 -11.84
C GLU A 139 21.50 1.66 -11.57
N ARG A 140 21.70 1.09 -10.39
CA ARG A 140 21.18 -0.25 -10.05
C ARG A 140 19.65 -0.24 -9.94
N ASP A 141 19.08 -1.32 -10.44
CA ASP A 141 17.66 -1.58 -10.33
C ASP A 141 17.30 -2.12 -8.95
N VAL A 142 16.01 -1.99 -8.64
CA VAL A 142 15.42 -2.55 -7.43
C VAL A 142 14.82 -3.89 -7.76
N MET A 143 15.19 -4.89 -6.98
CA MET A 143 14.75 -6.26 -7.18
C MET A 143 13.74 -6.66 -6.11
N ILE A 144 12.72 -7.40 -6.52
CA ILE A 144 11.71 -8.00 -5.64
C ILE A 144 11.53 -9.44 -6.08
N GLU A 145 11.74 -10.39 -5.17
CA GLU A 145 11.58 -11.83 -5.45
C GLU A 145 12.33 -12.29 -6.72
N GLY A 146 13.51 -11.71 -6.98
CA GLY A 146 14.32 -11.98 -8.17
C GLY A 146 13.86 -11.29 -9.46
N ASN A 147 12.81 -10.46 -9.41
CA ASN A 147 12.33 -9.67 -10.54
C ASN A 147 12.71 -8.20 -10.42
N VAL A 148 13.15 -7.60 -11.52
CA VAL A 148 13.44 -6.17 -11.61
C VAL A 148 12.15 -5.36 -11.76
N ILE A 149 11.98 -4.32 -10.94
CA ILE A 149 10.90 -3.35 -11.11
C ILE A 149 11.19 -2.48 -12.34
N LYS A 150 10.41 -2.68 -13.41
CA LYS A 150 10.65 -2.01 -14.70
C LYS A 150 10.14 -0.57 -14.76
N LYS A 151 9.03 -0.27 -14.06
CA LYS A 151 8.41 1.05 -14.12
C LYS A 151 9.10 1.98 -13.14
N CYS A 152 9.91 2.89 -13.68
CA CYS A 152 10.68 3.88 -12.93
C CYS A 152 10.51 5.27 -13.57
N ASN A 153 10.53 6.33 -12.74
CA ASN A 153 10.61 7.75 -13.09
C ASN A 153 10.22 8.13 -14.54
N MET A 154 9.04 8.71 -14.72
CA MET A 154 8.65 9.26 -16.02
C MET A 154 9.36 10.60 -16.28
N LYS A 155 9.71 10.86 -17.55
CA LYS A 155 10.39 12.10 -17.98
C LYS A 155 9.60 13.36 -17.61
N ASP A 156 8.28 13.30 -17.70
CA ASP A 156 7.44 14.49 -17.52
C ASP A 156 7.02 14.73 -16.06
N GLY A 157 7.31 13.78 -15.15
CA GLY A 157 6.87 13.78 -13.75
C GLY A 157 6.10 12.51 -13.37
N ASN A 158 5.96 12.26 -12.07
CA ASN A 158 5.37 11.03 -11.52
C ASN A 158 4.05 11.32 -10.79
N ARG A 159 3.14 10.35 -10.77
CA ARG A 159 1.94 10.40 -9.92
C ARG A 159 2.18 9.65 -8.60
N PHE A 160 1.68 10.20 -7.51
CA PHE A 160 1.69 9.60 -6.18
C PHE A 160 0.35 9.92 -5.51
N PHE A 161 -0.46 8.91 -5.17
CA PHE A 161 -1.83 9.06 -4.66
C PHE A 161 -2.68 10.11 -5.40
N ARG A 162 -2.66 10.06 -6.74
CA ARG A 162 -3.35 11.00 -7.67
C ARG A 162 -2.76 12.42 -7.74
N ASP A 163 -1.80 12.76 -6.89
CA ASP A 163 -1.04 13.99 -7.01
C ASP A 163 0.10 13.83 -8.02
N PHE A 164 0.28 14.82 -8.90
CA PHE A 164 1.35 14.82 -9.90
C PHE A 164 2.50 15.70 -9.43
N PHE A 165 3.72 15.15 -9.47
CA PHE A 165 4.95 15.86 -9.10
C PHE A 165 5.94 15.82 -10.26
N THR A 166 6.52 16.97 -10.58
CA THR A 166 7.56 17.10 -11.60
C THR A 166 8.64 18.06 -11.14
N HIS A 167 9.85 17.91 -11.69
CA HIS A 167 10.95 18.85 -11.48
C HIS A 167 10.74 20.18 -12.23
N ASN A 168 9.72 20.26 -13.09
CA ASN A 168 9.37 21.48 -13.80
C ASN A 168 8.64 22.46 -12.86
N ASN A 169 9.25 23.61 -12.57
CA ASN A 169 8.67 24.63 -11.69
C ASN A 169 7.63 25.54 -12.38
N ASN A 170 7.32 25.32 -13.67
CA ASN A 170 6.33 26.11 -14.39
C ASN A 170 4.89 25.73 -13.98
N ARG A 171 4.28 26.57 -13.13
CA ARG A 171 2.92 26.42 -12.60
C ARG A 171 1.86 26.09 -13.65
N TRP A 172 1.95 26.66 -14.85
CA TRP A 172 0.95 26.44 -15.92
C TRP A 172 0.89 24.98 -16.40
N VAL A 173 2.04 24.30 -16.45
CA VAL A 173 2.14 22.88 -16.84
C VAL A 173 1.46 21.95 -15.82
N HIS A 174 1.39 22.38 -14.55
CA HIS A 174 0.72 21.62 -13.50
C HIS A 174 -0.80 21.77 -13.56
N ILE A 175 -1.30 22.96 -13.88
CA ILE A 175 -2.74 23.23 -13.95
C ILE A 175 -3.39 22.42 -15.09
N GLU A 176 -2.80 22.42 -16.29
CA GLU A 176 -3.33 21.66 -17.44
C GLU A 176 -3.37 20.14 -17.22
N LYS A 177 -2.51 19.59 -16.35
CA LYS A 177 -2.45 18.15 -16.05
C LYS A 177 -3.40 17.71 -14.93
N ILE A 178 -3.91 18.64 -14.13
CA ILE A 178 -4.93 18.36 -13.11
C ILE A 178 -6.33 18.28 -13.74
N GLU A 179 -6.54 18.94 -14.88
CA GLU A 179 -7.83 19.00 -15.59
C GLU A 179 -8.07 17.81 -16.55
N LYS A 180 -7.16 16.83 -16.62
CA LYS A 180 -7.28 15.59 -17.42
C LYS A 180 -7.27 14.34 -16.55
#